data_AF-A0AAD8T619-F1
#
_entry.id   AF-A0AAD8T619-F1
#
_cell.length_a   1.000
_cell.length_b   1.000
_cell.length_c   1.000
_cell.angle_alpha   90.00
_cell.angle_beta   90.00
_cell.angle_gamma   90.00
#
_symmetry.space_group_name_H-M   'P 1'
#
loop_
_entity.id
_entity.type
_entity.pdbx_description
1 polymer ?
#
loop_
_entity_poly.entity_id
_entity_poly.type
_entity_poly.pdbx_seq_one_letter_code
_entity_poly.pdbx_strand_id
1 'polypeptide(L)' 'RFVLNVPKEDLESFERILFLLECAHWFYEDNSLENNPSLKSLSFKDFTTISKIHSLSS' A
#
# COMPACT_ATOMS: atom_id res chain seq x y z
N ARG A 1 5.17 4.15 5.28
CA ARG A 1 5.94 3.18 6.10
C ARG A 1 6.46 2.00 5.28
N PHE A 2 5.64 1.35 4.45
CA PHE A 2 6.05 0.17 3.67
C PHE A 2 6.73 0.47 2.33
N VAL A 3 6.36 1.55 1.64
CA VAL A 3 6.95 1.91 0.33
C VAL A 3 7.97 3.05 0.44
N LEU A 4 7.82 3.95 1.41
CA LEU A 4 8.64 5.17 1.52
C LEU A 4 9.90 5.02 2.39
N ASN A 5 10.03 3.94 3.17
CA ASN A 5 11.15 3.72 4.10
C ASN A 5 12.04 2.53 3.70
N VAL A 6 11.87 1.99 2.49
CA VAL A 6 12.71 0.89 1.99
C VAL A 6 13.92 1.45 1.24
N PRO A 7 15.04 0.71 1.19
CA PRO A 7 16.20 1.08 0.38
C PRO A 7 15.79 1.35 -1.07
N LYS A 8 16.47 2.30 -1.74
CA LYS A 8 16.16 2.64 -3.13
C LYS A 8 16.30 1.43 -4.06
N GLU A 9 17.23 0.53 -3.75
CA GLU A 9 17.42 -0.72 -4.51
C GLU A 9 16.15 -1.60 -4.55
N ASP A 10 15.32 -1.56 -3.49
CA ASP A 10 14.06 -2.32 -3.43
C ASP A 10 12.92 -1.64 -4.21
N LEU A 11 13.11 -0.38 -4.61
CA LEU A 11 12.20 0.37 -5.49
C LEU A 11 12.58 0.24 -6.98
N GLU A 12 13.66 -0.47 -7.31
CA GLU A 12 14.09 -0.68 -8.69
C GLU A 12 13.49 -1.96 -9.32
N SER A 13 13.04 -2.92 -8.49
CA SER A 13 12.33 -4.12 -8.97
C SER A 13 10.82 -3.95 -8.83
N PHE A 14 10.13 -4.14 -9.95
CA PHE A 14 8.67 -4.11 -10.00
C PHE A 14 8.06 -5.21 -9.12
N GLU A 15 8.66 -6.41 -9.07
CA GLU A 15 8.17 -7.48 -8.20
C GLU A 15 8.30 -7.11 -6.71
N ARG A 16 9.41 -6.47 -6.31
CA ARG A 16 9.59 -6.01 -4.93
C ARG A 16 8.60 -4.92 -4.54
N ILE A 17 8.34 -3.96 -5.43
CA ILE A 17 7.33 -2.92 -5.21
C ILE A 17 5.93 -3.53 -5.05
N LEU A 18 5.57 -4.51 -5.89
CA LEU A 18 4.30 -5.24 -5.78
C LEU A 18 4.17 -5.95 -4.44
N PHE A 19 5.22 -6.63 -4.00
CA PHE A 19 5.23 -7.33 -2.71
C PHE A 19 5.05 -6.38 -1.52
N LEU A 20 5.70 -5.21 -1.56
CA LEU A 20 5.54 -4.17 -0.54
C LEU A 20 4.13 -3.56 -0.53
N LEU A 21 3.52 -3.41 -1.70
CA LEU A 21 2.13 -2.97 -1.85
C LEU A 21 1.14 -4.01 -1.29
N GLU A 22 1.37 -5.30 -1.55
CA GLU A 22 0.55 -6.38 -0.98
C GLU A 22 0.64 -6.41 0.54
N CYS A 23 1.85 -6.29 1.09
CA CYS A 23 2.06 -6.19 2.53
C CYS A 23 1.35 -4.96 3.14
N ALA A 24 1.38 -3.81 2.45
CA ALA A 24 0.69 -2.61 2.89
C ALA A 24 -0.84 -2.76 2.84
N HIS A 25 -1.36 -3.47 1.82
CA HIS A 25 -2.79 -3.76 1.67
C HIS A 25 -3.29 -4.69 2.77
N TRP A 26 -2.56 -5.78 3.06
CA TRP A 26 -2.88 -6.69 4.15
C TRP A 26 -2.85 -5.98 5.52
N PHE A 27 -1.86 -5.12 5.73
CA PHE A 27 -1.81 -4.31 6.95
C PHE A 27 -3.02 -3.37 7.06
N TYR A 28 -3.48 -2.76 5.96
CA TYR A 28 -4.68 -1.92 5.95
C TYR A 28 -5.94 -2.72 6.28
N GLU A 29 -6.13 -3.87 5.65
CA GLU A 29 -7.31 -4.72 5.87
C GLU A 29 -7.35 -5.23 7.32
N ASP A 30 -6.24 -5.76 7.85
CA ASP A 30 -6.22 -6.31 9.22
C ASP A 30 -6.23 -5.20 10.27
N ASN A 31 -5.35 -4.19 10.19
CA ASN A 31 -5.23 -3.22 11.28
C ASN A 31 -6.20 -2.05 11.20
N SER A 32 -6.63 -1.63 10.00
CA SER A 32 -7.45 -0.41 9.87
C SER A 32 -8.95 -0.73 9.92
N LEU A 33 -9.39 -1.86 9.35
CA LEU A 33 -10.81 -2.26 9.40
C LEU A 33 -11.23 -2.76 10.78
N GLU A 34 -10.38 -3.52 11.48
CA GLU A 34 -10.68 -3.94 12.87
C GLU A 34 -10.82 -2.76 13.82
N ASN A 35 -10.03 -1.70 13.62
CA ASN A 35 -10.01 -0.53 14.50
C ASN A 35 -11.01 0.57 14.09
N ASN A 36 -11.55 0.53 12.87
CA ASN A 36 -12.54 1.52 12.38
C ASN A 36 -13.56 0.88 11.42
N PRO A 37 -14.74 0.48 11.92
CA PRO A 37 -15.78 -0.14 11.09
C PRO A 37 -16.41 0.78 10.04
N SER A 38 -16.08 2.09 10.05
CA SER A 38 -16.48 3.03 9.00
C SER A 38 -15.60 2.96 7.74
N LEU A 39 -14.43 2.31 7.82
CA LEU A 39 -13.56 2.10 6.69
C LEU A 39 -14.09 0.96 5.83
N LYS A 40 -13.92 1.09 4.50
CA LYS A 40 -14.31 0.05 3.56
C LYS A 40 -13.11 -0.82 3.23
N SER A 41 -13.35 -2.12 3.14
CA SER A 41 -12.41 -3.04 2.50
C SER A 41 -12.18 -2.60 1.06
N LEU A 42 -10.92 -2.52 0.67
CA LEU A 42 -10.51 -2.10 -0.66
C LEU A 42 -9.96 -3.31 -1.40
N SER A 43 -10.27 -3.44 -2.69
CA SER A 43 -9.55 -4.40 -3.52
C SER A 43 -8.09 -3.96 -3.66
N PHE A 44 -7.16 -4.91 -3.86
CA PHE A 44 -5.75 -4.58 -4.10
C PHE A 44 -5.57 -3.61 -5.28
N LYS A 45 -6.43 -3.69 -6.29
CA LYS A 45 -6.44 -2.78 -7.45
C LYS A 45 -6.84 -1.35 -7.06
N ASP A 46 -7.82 -1.19 -6.18
CA ASP A 46 -8.24 0.13 -5.70
C ASP A 46 -7.19 0.73 -4.77
N PHE A 47 -6.60 -0.10 -3.92
CA PHE A 47 -5.51 0.28 -3.01
C PHE A 47 -4.25 0.78 -3.75
N THR A 48 -3.84 0.06 -4.80
CA THR A 48 -2.70 0.46 -5.66
C THR A 48 -3.00 1.75 -6.45
N THR A 49 -4.26 1.98 -6.84
CA THR A 49 -4.69 3.19 -7.56
C THR A 49 -4.62 4.43 -6.67
N ILE A 50 -5.09 4.35 -5.42
CA ILE A 50 -5.01 5.46 -4.44
C ILE A 50 -3.54 5.79 -4.12
N SER A 51 -2.71 4.76 -3.95
CA SER A 51 -1.29 4.93 -3.64
C SER A 51 -0.52 5.67 -4.75
N LYS A 52 -0.85 5.42 -6.03
CA LYS A 52 -0.26 6.15 -7.17
C LYS A 52 -0.61 7.63 -7.18
N ILE A 53 -1.85 7.98 -6.85
CA ILE A 53 -2.33 9.37 -6.84
C ILE A 53 -1.58 10.19 -5.79
N HIS A 54 -1.34 9.62 -4.61
CA HIS A 54 -0.65 10.31 -3.52
C HIS A 54 0.85 10.56 -3.82
N SER A 55 1.48 9.69 -4.61
CA SER A 55 2.88 9.84 -5.02
C SER A 55 3.11 10.83 -6.17
N LEU A 56 2.07 11.13 -6.97
CA LEU A 56 2.14 12.10 -8.08
C LEU A 56 1.78 13.53 -7.64
N SER A 57 1.17 13.67 -6.46
CA SER A 57 0.75 14.96 -5.89
C SER A 57 1.76 15.56 -4.91
N SER A 58 2.92 14.94 -4.70
CA SER A 58 3.96 15.37 -3.76
C SER A 58 5.28 15.66 -4.45
#